data_AF-A0A2M6ZS76-F1
#
_entry.id   AF-A0A2M6ZS76-F1
#
_cell.length_a   1.000
_cell.length_b   1.000
_cell.length_c   1.000
_cell.angle_alpha   90.00
_cell.angle_beta   90.00
_cell.angle_gamma   90.00
#
_symmetry.space_group_name_H-M   'P 1'
#
loop_
_entity.id
_entity.type
_entity.pdbx_description
1 polymer ?
#
loop_
_entity_poly.entity_id
_entity_poly.type
_entity_poly.pdbx_seq_one_letter_code
_entity_poly.pdbx_strand_id
1 'polypeptide(L)'
;VEKGILKLDKGQYSLASKSVDVLTSFAGLTQNFFESLKIALSLIKRNKFEITDQKEITRKMIATGENMFLLGHIKYREAVSKANFINALMLFTDLGLLEDHSKILGAKGKKLYTSKINKELLQELQVQLEILT
;
A
#
# COMPACT_ATOMS: atom_id res chain seq x y z
N VAL A 1 24.08 -29.11 3.17
CA VAL A 1 22.82 -28.73 2.49
C VAL A 1 22.78 -27.22 2.41
N GLU A 2 23.23 -26.65 1.30
CA GLU A 2 23.19 -25.21 1.06
C GLU A 2 21.73 -24.77 0.88
N LYS A 3 21.18 -24.09 1.89
CA LYS A 3 19.83 -23.49 1.88
C LYS A 3 19.89 -22.06 1.31
N GLY A 4 20.59 -21.86 0.20
CA GLY A 4 20.69 -20.55 -0.46
C GLY A 4 19.66 -20.40 -1.57
N ILE A 5 18.93 -19.28 -1.60
CA ILE A 5 18.02 -18.92 -2.71
C ILE A 5 18.82 -18.57 -3.97
N LEU A 6 19.99 -17.96 -3.77
CA LEU A 6 20.93 -17.60 -4.82
C LEU A 6 22.18 -18.45 -4.68
N LYS A 7 22.64 -18.99 -5.80
CA LYS A 7 23.96 -19.63 -5.93
C LYS A 7 24.87 -18.68 -6.69
N LEU A 8 25.97 -18.30 -6.08
CA LEU A 8 27.01 -17.52 -6.75
C LEU A 8 27.97 -18.49 -7.43
N ASP A 9 27.99 -18.50 -8.76
CA ASP A 9 28.98 -19.25 -9.55
C ASP A 9 29.72 -18.29 -10.48
N LYS A 10 31.04 -18.20 -10.33
CA LYS A 10 31.94 -17.34 -11.13
C LYS A 10 31.46 -15.88 -11.30
N GLY A 11 30.90 -15.29 -10.25
CA GLY A 11 30.41 -13.90 -10.27
C GLY A 11 29.02 -13.73 -10.89
N GLN A 12 28.35 -14.82 -11.29
CA GLN A 12 26.96 -14.83 -11.73
C GLN A 12 26.07 -15.45 -10.65
N TYR A 13 24.96 -14.78 -10.35
CA TYR A 13 23.93 -15.34 -9.47
C TYR A 13 23.00 -16.22 -10.30
N SER A 14 22.95 -17.51 -9.96
CA SER A 14 21.98 -18.46 -10.50
C SER A 14 20.93 -18.80 -9.45
N LEU A 15 19.69 -18.93 -9.88
CA LEU A 15 18.60 -19.39 -9.04
C LEU A 15 18.66 -20.90 -8.89
N ALA A 16 18.66 -21.41 -7.66
CA ALA A 16 18.37 -22.82 -7.47
C ALA A 16 16.91 -23.07 -7.89
N SER A 17 16.64 -24.16 -8.63
CA SER A 17 15.30 -24.39 -9.24
C SER A 17 14.14 -24.37 -8.23
N LYS A 18 14.34 -24.93 -7.03
CA LYS A 18 13.36 -24.87 -5.92
C LYS A 18 13.15 -23.48 -5.33
N SER A 19 14.02 -22.53 -5.64
CA SER A 19 13.97 -21.15 -5.12
C SER A 19 13.10 -20.23 -5.97
N VAL A 20 12.80 -20.62 -7.22
CA VAL A 20 11.90 -19.85 -8.11
C VAL A 20 10.49 -19.80 -7.55
N ASP A 21 9.95 -20.92 -7.07
CA ASP A 21 8.60 -20.99 -6.50
C ASP A 21 8.49 -20.17 -5.20
N VAL A 22 9.53 -20.22 -4.37
CA VAL A 22 9.62 -19.46 -3.12
C VAL A 22 9.65 -17.97 -3.41
N LEU A 23 10.46 -17.53 -4.38
CA LEU A 23 10.53 -16.13 -4.77
C LEU A 23 9.26 -15.65 -5.44
N THR A 24 8.62 -16.49 -6.25
CA THR A 24 7.33 -16.17 -6.88
C THR A 24 6.24 -15.99 -5.84
N SER A 25 6.20 -16.89 -4.84
CA SER A 25 5.27 -16.80 -3.72
C SER A 25 5.53 -15.53 -2.89
N PHE A 26 6.80 -15.24 -2.61
CA PHE A 26 7.19 -14.01 -1.90
C PHE A 26 6.80 -12.76 -2.68
N ALA A 27 7.05 -12.74 -4.00
CA ALA A 27 6.66 -11.64 -4.89
C ALA A 27 5.14 -11.42 -4.89
N GLY A 28 4.34 -12.51 -4.87
CA GLY A 28 2.89 -12.41 -4.73
C GLY A 28 2.48 -11.75 -3.41
N LEU A 29 3.14 -12.10 -2.29
CA LEU A 29 2.85 -11.50 -0.99
C LEU A 29 3.20 -10.00 -0.95
N THR A 30 4.34 -9.59 -1.51
CA THR A 30 4.71 -8.18 -1.59
C THR A 30 3.83 -7.41 -2.58
N GLN A 31 3.35 -8.06 -3.65
CA GLN A 31 2.44 -7.44 -4.61
C GLN A 31 1.17 -6.94 -3.94
N ASN A 32 0.59 -7.74 -3.03
CA ASN A 32 -0.60 -7.36 -2.28
C ASN A 32 -0.40 -6.05 -1.51
N PHE A 33 0.80 -5.83 -0.96
CA PHE A 33 1.14 -4.61 -0.24
C PHE A 33 1.20 -3.40 -1.16
N PHE A 34 1.89 -3.49 -2.30
CA PHE A 34 1.96 -2.39 -3.26
C PHE A 34 0.60 -2.04 -3.86
N GLU A 35 -0.21 -3.05 -4.18
CA GLU A 35 -1.58 -2.85 -4.64
C GLU A 35 -2.47 -2.18 -3.57
N SER A 36 -2.26 -2.52 -2.29
CA SER A 36 -2.95 -1.84 -1.18
C SER A 36 -2.60 -0.35 -1.13
N LEU A 37 -1.32 0.00 -1.32
CA LEU A 37 -0.86 1.39 -1.39
C LEU A 37 -1.46 2.12 -2.59
N LYS A 38 -1.55 1.45 -3.75
CA LYS A 38 -2.17 2.00 -4.96
C LYS A 38 -3.65 2.34 -4.74
N ILE A 39 -4.40 1.46 -4.07
CA ILE A 39 -5.80 1.71 -3.70
C ILE A 39 -5.91 2.93 -2.78
N ALA A 40 -5.10 2.95 -1.73
CA ALA A 40 -5.10 4.02 -0.73
C ALA A 40 -4.74 5.39 -1.37
N LEU A 41 -3.71 5.41 -2.23
CA LEU A 41 -3.30 6.60 -2.97
C LEU A 41 -4.36 7.07 -3.96
N SER A 42 -5.03 6.15 -4.67
CA SER A 42 -6.13 6.46 -5.59
C SER A 42 -7.27 7.18 -4.87
N LEU A 43 -7.63 6.73 -3.67
CA LEU A 43 -8.65 7.37 -2.86
C LEU A 43 -8.23 8.79 -2.44
N ILE A 44 -7.01 8.96 -1.92
CA ILE A 44 -6.50 10.25 -1.43
C ILE A 44 -6.34 11.26 -2.57
N LYS A 45 -5.90 10.81 -3.74
CA LYS A 45 -5.78 11.67 -4.92
C LYS A 45 -7.13 12.22 -5.39
N ARG A 46 -8.18 11.40 -5.33
CA ARG A 46 -9.53 11.77 -5.80
C ARG A 46 -10.33 12.56 -4.78
N ASN A 47 -10.06 12.38 -3.49
CA ASN A 47 -10.87 12.95 -2.42
C ASN A 47 -10.03 13.89 -1.57
N LYS A 48 -10.42 15.16 -1.52
CA LYS A 48 -9.96 16.06 -0.47
C LYS A 48 -10.72 15.70 0.81
N PHE A 49 -10.01 15.20 1.81
CA PHE A 49 -10.57 14.99 3.14
C PHE A 49 -10.39 16.27 3.94
N GLU A 50 -11.50 16.81 4.46
CA GLU A 50 -11.46 17.67 5.64
C GLU A 50 -11.11 16.81 6.85
N ILE A 51 -11.88 16.80 7.93
CA ILE A 51 -11.59 15.97 9.10
C ILE A 51 -12.43 14.69 9.01
N THR A 52 -11.79 13.56 8.72
CA THR A 52 -12.48 12.26 8.56
C THR A 52 -11.90 11.19 9.48
N ASP A 53 -12.78 10.36 10.07
CA ASP A 53 -12.42 9.19 10.88
C ASP A 53 -11.68 8.14 10.04
N GLN A 54 -10.59 7.58 10.59
CA GLN A 54 -9.86 6.44 10.04
C GLN A 54 -10.79 5.31 9.58
N LYS A 55 -11.83 4.99 10.38
CA LYS A 55 -12.76 3.91 10.05
C LYS A 55 -13.51 4.20 8.75
N GLU A 56 -13.92 5.45 8.57
CA GLU A 56 -14.64 5.87 7.36
C GLU A 56 -13.71 5.90 6.15
N ILE A 57 -12.47 6.38 6.30
CA ILE A 57 -11.47 6.34 5.23
C ILE A 57 -11.17 4.90 4.83
N THR A 58 -10.96 4.02 5.82
CA THR A 58 -10.69 2.59 5.58
C THR A 58 -11.86 1.94 4.84
N ARG A 59 -13.10 2.25 5.22
CA ARG A 59 -14.31 1.75 4.53
C ARG A 59 -14.35 2.19 3.07
N LYS A 60 -14.01 3.45 2.79
CA LYS A 60 -13.89 3.97 1.42
C LYS A 60 -12.74 3.32 0.64
N MET A 61 -11.62 3.02 1.28
CA MET A 61 -10.51 2.29 0.67
C MET A 61 -10.92 0.85 0.31
N ILE A 62 -11.65 0.16 1.18
CA ILE A 62 -12.20 -1.18 0.88
C ILE A 62 -13.11 -1.11 -0.35
N ALA A 63 -14.08 -0.20 -0.36
CA ALA A 63 -14.98 -0.04 -1.51
C ALA A 63 -14.24 0.31 -2.81
N THR A 64 -13.20 1.16 -2.72
CA THR A 64 -12.34 1.51 -3.86
C THR A 64 -11.54 0.30 -4.34
N GLY A 65 -10.99 -0.49 -3.40
CA GLY A 65 -10.22 -1.69 -3.70
C GLY A 65 -11.04 -2.79 -4.35
N GLU A 66 -12.24 -3.08 -3.84
CA GLU A 66 -13.17 -4.04 -4.47
C GLU A 66 -13.50 -3.60 -5.90
N ASN A 67 -13.80 -2.32 -6.12
CA ASN A 67 -14.03 -1.79 -7.47
C ASN A 67 -12.79 -1.91 -8.37
N MET A 68 -11.60 -1.60 -7.86
CA MET A 68 -10.35 -1.72 -8.61
C MET A 68 -10.04 -3.17 -8.96
N PHE A 69 -10.35 -4.12 -8.10
CA PHE A 69 -10.21 -5.55 -8.37
C PHE A 69 -11.17 -6.01 -9.47
N LEU A 70 -12.45 -5.62 -9.38
CA LEU A 70 -13.44 -5.96 -10.41
C LEU A 70 -13.08 -5.41 -11.80
N LEU A 71 -12.44 -4.24 -11.85
CA LEU A 71 -11.97 -3.61 -13.08
C LEU A 71 -10.59 -4.10 -13.55
N GLY A 72 -9.94 -5.01 -12.80
CA GLY A 72 -8.61 -5.53 -13.12
C GLY A 72 -7.46 -4.53 -12.93
N HIS A 73 -7.68 -3.43 -12.17
CA HIS A 73 -6.64 -2.44 -11.84
C HIS A 73 -5.68 -2.91 -10.75
N ILE A 74 -6.07 -3.94 -9.99
CA ILE A 74 -5.23 -4.70 -9.08
C ILE A 74 -5.45 -6.19 -9.37
N LYS A 75 -4.43 -7.00 -9.14
CA LYS A 75 -4.42 -8.41 -9.48
C LYS A 75 -4.94 -9.28 -8.33
N TYR A 76 -4.66 -8.90 -7.08
CA TYR A 76 -4.93 -9.75 -5.93
C TYR A 76 -5.99 -9.14 -5.02
N ARG A 77 -7.03 -9.92 -4.70
CA ARG A 77 -8.10 -9.47 -3.81
C ARG A 77 -7.57 -9.23 -2.39
N GLU A 78 -6.52 -9.93 -2.02
CA GLU A 78 -5.79 -9.82 -0.76
C GLU A 78 -5.20 -8.42 -0.54
N ALA A 79 -5.03 -7.62 -1.61
CA ALA A 79 -4.67 -6.22 -1.52
C ALA A 79 -5.78 -5.36 -0.86
N VAL A 80 -7.02 -5.84 -0.83
CA VAL A 80 -8.13 -5.17 -0.12
C VAL A 80 -8.08 -5.54 1.37
N SER A 81 -7.01 -5.09 2.04
CA SER A 81 -6.73 -5.43 3.43
C SER A 81 -6.83 -4.22 4.35
N LYS A 82 -7.68 -4.34 5.38
CA LYS A 82 -7.80 -3.33 6.43
C LYS A 82 -6.47 -3.04 7.12
N ALA A 83 -5.65 -4.06 7.38
CA ALA A 83 -4.35 -3.89 8.02
C ALA A 83 -3.41 -3.07 7.12
N ASN A 84 -3.37 -3.37 5.83
CA ASN A 84 -2.54 -2.64 4.88
C ASN A 84 -3.01 -1.19 4.71
N PHE A 85 -4.32 -0.94 4.73
CA PHE A 85 -4.86 0.43 4.67
C PHE A 85 -4.51 1.26 5.89
N ILE A 86 -4.49 0.67 7.09
CA ILE A 86 -4.03 1.37 8.29
C ILE A 86 -2.55 1.73 8.17
N ASN A 87 -1.72 0.80 7.68
CA ASN A 87 -0.31 1.06 7.45
C ASN A 87 -0.10 2.14 6.37
N ALA A 88 -0.90 2.13 5.31
CA ALA A 88 -0.88 3.16 4.27
C ALA A 88 -1.20 4.55 4.83
N LEU A 89 -2.20 4.65 5.72
CA LEU A 89 -2.53 5.92 6.38
C LEU A 89 -1.38 6.45 7.24
N MET A 90 -0.68 5.56 7.97
CA MET A 90 0.51 5.94 8.74
C MET A 90 1.61 6.45 7.82
N LEU A 91 1.96 5.69 6.77
CA LEU A 91 2.96 6.08 5.78
C LEU A 91 2.63 7.43 5.14
N PHE A 92 1.40 7.64 4.71
CA PHE A 92 0.99 8.90 4.09
C PHE A 92 0.97 10.07 5.06
N THR A 93 0.79 9.82 6.36
CA THR A 93 0.96 10.85 7.39
C THR A 93 2.44 11.21 7.53
N ASP A 94 3.32 10.21 7.60
CA ASP A 94 4.78 10.41 7.71
C ASP A 94 5.36 11.14 6.48
N LEU A 95 4.81 10.87 5.29
CA LEU A 95 5.15 11.54 4.03
C LEU A 95 4.50 12.93 3.88
N GLY A 96 3.64 13.34 4.81
CA GLY A 96 2.97 14.65 4.77
C GLY A 96 1.83 14.78 3.76
N LEU A 97 1.32 13.66 3.23
CA LEU A 97 0.11 13.61 2.39
C LEU A 97 -1.18 13.64 3.21
N LEU A 98 -1.09 13.23 4.48
CA LEU A 98 -2.16 13.31 5.46
C LEU A 98 -1.65 14.05 6.70
N GLU A 99 -2.58 14.62 7.45
CA GLU A 99 -2.31 15.18 8.77
C GLU A 99 -3.21 14.50 9.80
N ASP A 100 -2.59 14.04 10.88
CA ASP A 100 -3.26 13.35 11.99
C ASP A 100 -3.71 14.34 13.07
N HIS A 101 -5.02 14.34 13.31
CA HIS A 101 -5.71 15.19 14.29
C HIS A 101 -6.14 14.43 15.55
N SER A 102 -5.58 13.25 15.80
CA SER A 102 -5.95 12.39 16.95
C SER A 102 -5.81 13.10 18.30
N LYS A 103 -4.91 14.07 18.41
CA LYS A 103 -4.72 14.87 19.63
C LYS A 103 -5.90 15.80 19.96
N ILE A 104 -6.77 16.10 18.99
CA ILE A 104 -7.93 16.99 19.18
C ILE A 104 -9.01 16.34 20.07
N LEU A 105 -9.10 15.00 20.09
CA LEU A 105 -10.20 14.26 20.75
C LEU A 105 -9.84 13.57 22.08
N GLY A 106 -8.62 13.73 22.59
CA GLY A 106 -8.17 13.10 23.86
C GLY A 106 -7.98 11.57 23.78
N ALA A 107 -7.63 10.93 24.90
CA ALA A 107 -7.11 9.54 24.97
C ALA A 107 -8.08 8.42 24.52
N LYS A 108 -9.36 8.73 24.26
CA LYS A 108 -10.36 7.81 23.67
C LYS A 108 -10.79 8.25 22.25
N GLY A 109 -10.10 9.21 21.67
CA GLY A 109 -10.44 9.87 20.42
C GLY A 109 -10.32 8.94 19.22
N LYS A 110 -11.29 9.05 18.30
CA LYS A 110 -11.16 8.48 16.96
C LYS A 110 -9.93 9.07 16.28
N LYS A 111 -9.18 8.24 15.56
CA LYS A 111 -8.09 8.74 14.70
C LYS A 111 -8.72 9.53 13.56
N LEU A 112 -8.33 10.80 13.44
CA LEU A 112 -8.88 11.74 12.48
C LEU A 112 -7.78 12.18 11.52
N TYR A 113 -8.11 12.23 10.23
CA TYR A 113 -7.16 12.63 9.19
C TYR A 113 -7.73 13.73 8.33
N THR A 114 -6.87 14.65 7.89
CA THR A 114 -7.10 15.57 6.77
C THR A 114 -6.14 15.29 5.63
N SER A 115 -6.57 15.53 4.39
CA SER A 115 -5.67 15.40 3.23
C SER A 115 -4.86 16.69 3.04
N LYS A 116 -3.55 16.53 2.91
CA LYS A 116 -2.65 17.57 2.39
C LYS A 116 -2.31 17.22 0.94
N ILE A 117 -2.92 17.95 0.01
CA ILE A 117 -2.68 17.73 -1.41
C ILE A 117 -1.30 18.28 -1.76
N ASN A 118 -0.28 17.42 -1.70
CA ASN A 118 1.02 17.66 -2.33
C ASN A 118 1.02 16.96 -3.70
N LYS A 119 0.79 17.73 -4.77
CA LYS A 119 0.62 17.17 -6.13
C LYS A 119 1.88 16.50 -6.67
N GLU A 120 3.06 17.06 -6.38
CA GLU A 120 4.34 16.51 -6.84
C GLU A 120 4.60 15.15 -6.20
N LEU A 121 4.48 15.08 -4.87
CA LEU A 121 4.67 13.83 -4.13
C LEU A 121 3.64 12.76 -4.50
N LEU A 122 2.38 13.13 -4.71
CA LEU A 122 1.34 12.20 -5.18
C LEU A 122 1.69 11.62 -6.55
N GLN A 123 2.25 12.44 -7.45
CA GLN A 123 2.63 12.00 -8.78
C GLN A 123 3.87 11.11 -8.76
N GLU A 124 4.86 11.43 -7.94
CA GLU A 124 6.04 10.58 -7.74
C GLU A 124 5.66 9.20 -7.20
N LEU A 125 4.86 9.14 -6.14
CA LEU A 125 4.42 7.87 -5.56
C LEU A 125 3.57 7.06 -6.55
N GLN A 126 2.75 7.73 -7.37
CA GLN A 126 1.98 7.03 -8.39
C GLN A 126 2.91 6.34 -9.40
N VAL A 127 3.92 7.05 -9.91
CA VAL A 127 4.88 6.48 -10.86
C VAL A 127 5.63 5.30 -10.24
N GLN A 128 6.07 5.43 -8.99
CA GLN A 128 6.75 4.34 -8.28
C GLN A 128 5.85 3.11 -8.12
N LEU A 129 4.58 3.30 -7.78
CA LEU A 129 3.63 2.19 -7.63
C LEU A 129 3.24 1.56 -8.97
N GLU A 130 3.21 2.32 -10.07
CA GLU A 130 3.00 1.75 -11.41
C GLU A 130 4.17 0.87 -11.88
N ILE A 131 5.39 1.14 -11.43
CA ILE A 131 6.55 0.28 -11.71
C ILE A 131 6.45 -1.04 -10.91
N LEU A 132 5.86 -0.98 -9.72
CA LEU A 132 5.78 -2.09 -8.77
C LEU A 132 4.45 -2.86 -8.87
N THR A 133 3.48 -2.42 -9.69
CA THR A 133 2.16 -3.06 -9.85
C THR A 133 1.70 -3.20 -11.28
#